data_AF-A0A7V1AIP5-F1
#
_entry.id   AF-A0A7V1AIP5-F1
#
_cell.length_a   1.000
_cell.length_b   1.000
_cell.length_c   1.000
_cell.angle_alpha   90.00
_cell.angle_beta   90.00
_cell.angle_gamma   90.00
#
_symmetry.space_group_name_H-M   'P 1'
#
loop_
_entity.id
_entity.type
_entity.pdbx_description
1 polymer ?
#
loop_
_entity_poly.entity_id
_entity_poly.type
_entity_poly.pdbx_seq_one_letter_code
_entity_poly.pdbx_strand_id
1 'polypeptide(L)'
;MLKKTKIYVVILILSVFPFRINEAFSASPGISQYTAFPPFSGTLTKPNVLLNVDTSFSQFYFAYDFDYNQVTSADYRDDTLIPVSQGFDSTKTYYGYFEPDEWYIYDSINGEWTTTGATTADWKGNFLNWLTMRRVDILKKVIVGGKTRARIGVTGDPHDLLGQKAFTGYDGYQKEVPDDVLCDVSPLGGGCMSTNSTTFTFNNDL
;
A
#
# COMPACT_ATOMS: atom_id res chain seq x y z
N MET A 1 33.07 102.23 -15.92
CA MET A 1 33.74 100.97 -16.31
C MET A 1 33.56 99.81 -15.31
N LEU A 2 33.05 100.01 -14.08
CA LEU A 2 32.92 98.96 -13.05
C LEU A 2 31.84 97.87 -13.28
N LYS A 3 30.85 98.09 -14.16
CA LYS A 3 29.71 97.16 -14.33
C LYS A 3 30.08 95.90 -15.14
N LYS A 4 31.00 96.04 -16.12
CA LYS A 4 31.46 94.93 -16.97
C LYS A 4 32.41 94.00 -16.21
N THR A 5 33.27 94.52 -15.34
CA THR A 5 34.21 93.73 -14.53
C THR A 5 33.51 92.79 -13.55
N LYS A 6 32.41 93.22 -12.92
CA LYS A 6 31.60 92.35 -12.04
C LYS A 6 30.92 91.20 -12.80
N ILE A 7 30.51 91.44 -14.04
CA ILE A 7 29.91 90.43 -14.92
C ILE A 7 30.95 89.38 -15.33
N TYR A 8 32.17 89.79 -15.68
CA TYR A 8 33.23 88.84 -16.03
C TYR A 8 33.67 87.98 -14.83
N VAL A 9 33.66 88.52 -13.61
CA VAL A 9 33.96 87.75 -12.39
C VAL A 9 32.88 86.70 -12.09
N VAL A 10 31.60 87.01 -12.29
CA VAL A 10 30.50 86.04 -12.11
C VAL A 10 30.58 84.91 -13.14
N ILE A 11 30.90 85.23 -14.40
CA ILE A 11 31.09 84.22 -15.46
C ILE A 11 32.29 83.32 -15.15
N LEU A 12 33.40 83.89 -14.62
CA LEU A 12 34.57 83.11 -14.21
C LEU A 12 34.23 82.14 -13.06
N ILE A 13 33.49 82.59 -12.04
CA ILE A 13 33.08 81.75 -10.90
C ILE A 13 32.15 80.61 -11.34
N LEU A 14 31.24 80.86 -12.28
CA LEU A 14 30.35 79.84 -12.87
C LEU A 14 31.08 78.82 -13.76
N SER A 15 32.25 79.17 -14.32
CA SER A 15 33.06 78.26 -15.13
C SER A 15 33.97 77.32 -14.31
N VAL A 16 34.22 77.64 -13.03
CA VAL A 16 35.12 76.86 -12.14
C VAL A 16 34.37 75.84 -11.28
N PHE A 17 33.03 75.93 -11.20
CA PHE A 17 32.17 74.94 -10.53
C PHE A 17 31.25 74.26 -11.56
N PRO A 18 31.66 73.14 -12.19
CA PRO A 18 30.72 72.36 -12.98
C PRO A 18 29.61 71.84 -12.04
N PHE A 19 28.38 72.29 -12.30
CA PHE A 19 27.16 71.79 -11.67
C PHE A 19 27.06 70.29 -11.98
N ARG A 20 27.46 69.42 -11.04
CA ARG A 20 27.29 67.97 -11.16
C ARG A 20 25.81 67.67 -10.99
N ILE A 21 25.08 67.57 -12.09
CA ILE A 21 23.78 66.89 -12.10
C ILE A 21 24.06 65.41 -11.86
N ASN A 22 23.89 64.97 -10.60
CA ASN A 22 23.85 63.54 -10.31
C ASN A 22 22.48 63.06 -10.79
N GLU A 23 22.41 62.56 -12.03
CA GLU A 23 21.27 61.77 -12.45
C GLU A 23 21.27 60.49 -11.62
N ALA A 24 20.36 60.41 -10.65
CA ALA A 24 20.05 59.15 -9.99
C ALA A 24 19.34 58.26 -11.01
N PHE A 25 20.09 57.42 -11.72
CA PHE A 25 19.51 56.30 -12.44
C PHE A 25 18.85 55.40 -11.39
N SER A 26 17.53 55.34 -11.38
CA SER A 26 16.81 54.37 -10.55
C SER A 26 17.25 52.98 -11.00
N ALA A 27 17.89 52.23 -10.11
CA ALA A 27 18.31 50.87 -10.40
C ALA A 27 17.07 50.04 -10.74
N SER A 28 17.13 49.27 -11.84
CA SER A 28 16.09 48.31 -12.18
C SER A 28 15.86 47.37 -10.99
N PRO A 29 14.60 47.08 -10.62
CA PRO A 29 14.33 46.21 -9.50
C PRO A 29 15.03 44.86 -9.67
N GLY A 30 15.88 44.50 -8.70
CA GLY A 30 16.56 43.21 -8.71
C GLY A 30 15.57 42.07 -8.49
N ILE A 31 15.85 40.88 -9.02
CA ILE A 31 15.03 39.66 -8.81
C ILE A 31 14.77 39.38 -7.32
N SER A 32 15.67 39.83 -6.43
CA SER A 32 15.55 39.75 -4.98
C SER A 32 14.41 40.59 -4.37
N GLN A 33 13.84 41.53 -5.13
CA GLN A 33 12.67 42.32 -4.71
C GLN A 33 11.35 41.62 -5.01
N TYR A 34 11.38 40.47 -5.71
CA TYR A 34 10.22 39.64 -6.03
C TYR A 34 10.12 38.36 -5.19
N THR A 35 10.72 38.32 -4.00
CA THR A 35 10.59 37.17 -3.11
C THR A 35 9.31 37.27 -2.29
N ALA A 36 8.18 36.96 -2.91
CA ALA A 36 6.97 36.65 -2.17
C ALA A 36 7.15 35.29 -1.49
N PHE A 37 7.73 35.29 -0.29
CA PHE A 37 7.68 34.11 0.57
C PHE A 37 6.24 33.92 1.01
N PRO A 38 5.64 32.73 0.84
CA PRO A 38 4.34 32.44 1.40
C PRO A 38 4.36 32.76 2.90
N PRO A 39 3.29 33.34 3.47
CA PRO A 39 3.23 33.75 4.88
C PRO A 39 3.29 32.58 5.88
N PHE A 40 3.59 31.37 5.43
CA PHE A 40 3.83 30.19 6.27
C PHE A 40 5.32 29.99 6.51
N SER A 41 5.97 30.93 7.21
CA SER A 41 7.30 30.71 7.82
C SER A 41 7.18 30.13 9.24
N GLY A 42 6.24 29.20 9.44
CA GLY A 42 6.22 28.35 10.64
C GLY A 42 7.24 27.23 10.49
N THR A 43 7.81 26.76 11.60
CA THR A 43 8.59 25.51 11.61
C THR A 43 7.74 24.41 10.98
N LEU A 44 8.22 23.80 9.90
CA LEU A 44 7.61 22.61 9.32
C LEU A 44 7.64 21.51 10.39
N THR A 45 6.54 21.35 11.12
CA THR A 45 6.39 20.23 12.05
C THR A 45 6.22 18.97 11.22
N LYS A 46 6.92 17.90 11.61
CA LYS A 46 6.78 16.61 10.93
C LYS A 46 5.30 16.20 10.99
N PRO A 47 4.63 15.96 9.85
CA PRO A 47 3.26 15.48 9.88
C PRO A 47 3.24 14.12 10.59
N ASN A 48 2.39 14.00 11.61
CA ASN A 48 2.16 12.75 12.35
C ASN A 48 0.76 12.26 12.01
N VAL A 49 0.67 11.14 11.30
CA VAL A 49 -0.59 10.44 11.03
C VAL A 49 -0.72 9.32 12.04
N LEU A 50 -1.75 9.37 12.89
CA LEU A 50 -2.13 8.26 13.76
C LEU A 50 -3.26 7.48 13.07
N LEU A 51 -3.01 6.20 12.80
CA LEU A 51 -4.02 5.26 12.36
C LEU A 51 -4.48 4.45 13.57
N ASN A 52 -5.72 4.65 14.00
CA ASN A 52 -6.32 3.83 15.05
C ASN A 52 -7.08 2.67 14.39
N VAL A 53 -6.51 1.48 14.44
CA VAL A 53 -7.00 0.29 13.72
C VAL A 53 -7.51 -0.74 14.73
N ASP A 54 -8.72 -1.24 14.51
CA ASP A 54 -9.28 -2.34 15.29
C ASP A 54 -8.56 -3.67 14.96
N THR A 55 -8.33 -4.48 15.99
CA THR A 55 -7.73 -5.82 15.89
C THR A 55 -8.66 -6.91 16.43
N SER A 56 -9.98 -6.71 16.33
CA SER A 56 -10.99 -7.67 16.76
C SER A 56 -10.96 -8.99 15.98
N PHE A 57 -11.62 -10.03 16.52
CA PHE A 57 -11.68 -11.36 15.92
C PHE A 57 -12.19 -11.35 14.48
N SER A 58 -13.07 -10.42 14.14
CA SER A 58 -13.60 -10.26 12.78
C SER A 58 -12.54 -9.99 11.72
N GLN A 59 -11.37 -9.49 12.10
CA GLN A 59 -10.25 -9.21 11.20
C GLN A 59 -9.45 -10.49 10.83
N PHE A 60 -9.61 -11.57 11.59
CA PHE A 60 -8.93 -12.86 11.34
C PHE A 60 -9.72 -13.80 10.44
N TYR A 61 -10.93 -13.41 10.04
CA TYR A 61 -11.73 -14.13 9.05
C TYR A 61 -11.16 -13.96 7.65
N PHE A 62 -11.53 -14.87 6.75
CA PHE A 62 -11.17 -14.78 5.35
C PHE A 62 -11.58 -13.43 4.77
N ALA A 63 -10.71 -12.87 3.92
CA ALA A 63 -10.99 -11.63 3.21
C ALA A 63 -12.05 -11.82 2.13
N TYR A 64 -12.05 -13.00 1.53
CA TYR A 64 -12.94 -13.38 0.44
C TYR A 64 -13.74 -14.59 0.84
N ASP A 65 -15.03 -14.48 0.55
CA ASP A 65 -16.12 -15.23 1.17
C ASP A 65 -16.49 -14.68 2.56
N PHE A 66 -17.65 -14.02 2.60
CA PHE A 66 -18.35 -13.77 3.85
C PHE A 66 -19.83 -13.60 3.53
N ASP A 67 -20.60 -14.65 3.76
CA ASP A 67 -21.80 -14.48 4.57
C ASP A 67 -21.67 -15.42 5.75
N TYR A 68 -21.33 -14.82 6.89
CA TYR A 68 -21.67 -15.28 8.22
C TYR A 68 -22.16 -16.74 8.29
N ASN A 69 -21.29 -17.67 8.66
CA ASN A 69 -21.62 -19.08 8.59
C ASN A 69 -22.23 -19.64 9.91
N GLN A 70 -22.65 -18.78 10.86
CA GLN A 70 -23.30 -19.21 12.11
C GLN A 70 -24.66 -18.56 12.49
N VAL A 71 -25.05 -17.37 12.03
CA VAL A 71 -26.19 -16.55 12.54
C VAL A 71 -27.34 -16.46 11.55
N THR A 72 -27.18 -16.92 10.32
CA THR A 72 -28.28 -17.03 9.35
C THR A 72 -28.82 -18.46 9.22
N SER A 73 -28.13 -19.48 9.75
CA SER A 73 -28.74 -20.81 9.89
C SER A 73 -29.79 -20.77 10.99
N ALA A 74 -30.95 -21.38 10.73
CA ALA A 74 -32.00 -21.56 11.75
C ALA A 74 -31.51 -22.39 12.96
N ASP A 75 -30.32 -23.00 12.84
CA ASP A 75 -29.66 -23.88 13.80
C ASP A 75 -28.45 -23.21 14.48
N TYR A 76 -28.56 -21.95 14.89
CA TYR A 76 -27.59 -21.22 15.72
C TYR A 76 -27.19 -21.94 17.05
N ARG A 77 -27.76 -23.11 17.34
CA ARG A 77 -27.53 -23.89 18.56
C ARG A 77 -26.86 -25.24 18.36
N ASP A 78 -26.52 -25.60 17.12
CA ASP A 78 -25.81 -26.85 16.86
C ASP A 78 -24.31 -26.60 16.70
N ASP A 79 -23.53 -26.98 17.71
CA ASP A 79 -22.06 -26.87 17.71
C ASP A 79 -21.39 -27.90 16.79
N THR A 80 -22.16 -28.80 16.17
CA THR A 80 -21.65 -29.87 15.32
C THR A 80 -21.53 -29.50 13.83
N LEU A 81 -22.17 -28.41 13.40
CA LEU A 81 -22.10 -27.90 12.03
C LEU A 81 -21.08 -26.78 11.94
N ILE A 82 -19.80 -27.15 11.93
CA ILE A 82 -18.74 -26.16 11.70
C ILE A 82 -18.77 -25.76 10.23
N PRO A 83 -18.95 -24.47 9.94
CA PRO A 83 -19.50 -24.11 8.66
C PRO A 83 -18.33 -23.72 7.72
N VAL A 84 -18.24 -24.37 6.55
CA VAL A 84 -17.08 -24.28 5.65
C VAL A 84 -17.23 -23.14 4.62
N SER A 85 -16.15 -22.42 4.36
CA SER A 85 -16.11 -21.33 3.36
C SER A 85 -16.06 -21.88 1.93
N GLN A 86 -16.87 -21.38 1.01
CA GLN A 86 -16.98 -21.86 -0.37
C GLN A 86 -17.06 -20.68 -1.37
N GLY A 87 -17.21 -20.96 -2.66
CA GLY A 87 -17.55 -19.92 -3.65
C GLY A 87 -16.36 -19.17 -4.26
N PHE A 88 -15.24 -19.84 -4.49
CA PHE A 88 -14.21 -19.31 -5.38
C PHE A 88 -14.80 -19.14 -6.80
N ASP A 89 -14.53 -17.99 -7.41
CA ASP A 89 -14.98 -17.61 -8.74
C ASP A 89 -13.77 -17.11 -9.53
N SER A 90 -13.31 -17.91 -10.49
CA SER A 90 -12.11 -17.62 -11.28
C SER A 90 -12.26 -16.38 -12.16
N THR A 91 -13.49 -15.89 -12.39
CA THR A 91 -13.75 -14.67 -13.17
C THR A 91 -13.54 -13.40 -12.35
N LYS A 92 -13.45 -13.51 -11.02
CA LYS A 92 -13.18 -12.39 -10.11
C LYS A 92 -11.71 -12.32 -9.77
N THR A 93 -11.15 -11.11 -9.81
CA THR A 93 -9.81 -10.85 -9.30
C THR A 93 -9.87 -10.59 -7.80
N TYR A 94 -9.23 -11.47 -7.02
CA TYR A 94 -9.10 -11.35 -5.58
C TYR A 94 -7.81 -10.59 -5.24
N TYR A 95 -7.96 -9.50 -4.50
CA TYR A 95 -6.83 -8.71 -4.03
C TYR A 95 -6.07 -9.47 -2.93
N GLY A 96 -4.76 -9.31 -2.79
CA GLY A 96 -4.00 -10.08 -1.83
C GLY A 96 -2.52 -10.02 -2.08
N TYR A 97 -1.72 -10.86 -1.43
CA TYR A 97 -0.26 -10.83 -1.56
C TYR A 97 0.25 -11.38 -2.90
N PHE A 98 -0.49 -12.27 -3.55
CA PHE A 98 -0.10 -12.90 -4.81
C PHE A 98 -0.54 -12.06 -6.00
N GLU A 99 0.25 -12.07 -7.07
CA GLU A 99 -0.17 -11.49 -8.35
C GLU A 99 -1.22 -12.40 -9.01
N PRO A 100 -2.44 -11.92 -9.30
CA PRO A 100 -3.55 -12.78 -9.70
C PRO A 100 -3.27 -13.63 -10.95
N ASP A 101 -2.52 -13.09 -11.90
CA ASP A 101 -2.26 -13.71 -13.20
C ASP A 101 -1.04 -14.65 -13.19
N GLU A 102 -0.23 -14.63 -12.13
CA GLU A 102 0.97 -15.46 -12.02
C GLU A 102 0.67 -16.84 -11.41
N TRP A 103 1.62 -17.76 -11.58
CA TRP A 103 1.58 -19.10 -11.02
C TRP A 103 2.69 -19.26 -9.97
N TYR A 104 2.43 -20.06 -8.95
CA TYR A 104 3.30 -20.19 -7.79
C TYR A 104 3.55 -21.65 -7.41
N ILE A 105 4.80 -21.93 -7.08
CA ILE A 105 5.22 -23.14 -6.35
C ILE A 105 5.70 -22.75 -4.96
N TYR A 106 5.54 -23.66 -4.01
CA TYR A 106 6.08 -23.46 -2.67
C TYR A 106 7.55 -23.88 -2.64
N ASP A 107 8.45 -22.92 -2.45
CA ASP A 107 9.86 -23.17 -2.15
C ASP A 107 9.98 -23.53 -0.66
N SER A 108 10.14 -24.82 -0.40
CA SER A 108 10.30 -25.35 0.97
C SER A 108 11.67 -25.04 1.59
N ILE A 109 12.67 -24.64 0.80
CA ILE A 109 14.01 -24.27 1.28
C ILE A 109 13.95 -22.88 1.90
N ASN A 110 13.38 -21.90 1.18
CA ASN A 110 13.24 -20.52 1.66
C ASN A 110 11.95 -20.31 2.47
N GLY A 111 11.03 -21.27 2.39
CA GLY A 111 9.75 -21.25 3.07
C GLY A 111 8.81 -20.18 2.51
N GLU A 112 8.79 -20.01 1.19
CA GLU A 112 8.04 -18.96 0.50
C GLU A 112 7.37 -19.46 -0.77
N TRP A 113 6.42 -18.68 -1.28
CA TRP A 113 5.83 -18.94 -2.59
C TRP A 113 6.60 -18.17 -3.65
N THR A 114 7.02 -18.85 -4.71
CA THR A 114 7.81 -18.27 -5.79
C THR A 114 7.20 -18.57 -7.16
N THR A 115 7.36 -17.63 -8.09
CA THR A 115 7.00 -17.81 -9.50
C THR A 115 8.10 -18.52 -10.29
N THR A 116 9.31 -18.64 -9.72
CA THR A 116 10.45 -19.25 -10.40
C THR A 116 10.21 -20.75 -10.60
N GLY A 117 10.06 -21.16 -11.86
CA GLY A 117 9.81 -22.56 -12.22
C GLY A 117 8.35 -23.00 -12.08
N ALA A 118 7.44 -22.09 -11.70
CA ALA A 118 6.01 -22.37 -11.66
C ALA A 118 5.41 -22.39 -13.08
N THR A 119 4.38 -23.21 -13.25
CA THR A 119 3.68 -23.46 -14.51
C THR A 119 2.16 -23.42 -14.31
N THR A 120 1.39 -23.59 -15.39
CA THR A 120 -0.08 -23.67 -15.32
C THR A 120 -0.60 -24.91 -14.58
N ALA A 121 0.27 -25.86 -14.22
CA ALA A 121 -0.08 -27.00 -13.38
C ALA A 121 0.05 -26.68 -11.88
N ASP A 122 0.58 -25.50 -11.53
CA ASP A 122 0.86 -25.08 -10.16
C ASP A 122 -0.26 -24.19 -9.58
N TRP A 123 0.02 -23.43 -8.53
CA TRP A 123 -1.01 -22.65 -7.85
C TRP A 123 -1.25 -21.31 -8.54
N LYS A 124 -2.47 -21.05 -8.98
CA LYS A 124 -2.83 -19.75 -9.54
C LYS A 124 -2.84 -18.69 -8.45
N GLY A 125 -2.17 -17.56 -8.66
CA GLY A 125 -2.06 -16.48 -7.68
C GLY A 125 -3.43 -15.92 -7.26
N ASN A 126 -4.36 -15.78 -8.21
CA ASN A 126 -5.73 -15.36 -7.91
C ASN A 126 -6.44 -16.31 -6.94
N PHE A 127 -6.23 -17.62 -7.12
CA PHE A 127 -6.78 -18.64 -6.22
C PHE A 127 -6.10 -18.58 -4.85
N LEU A 128 -4.78 -18.43 -4.78
CA LEU A 128 -4.07 -18.26 -3.51
C LEU A 128 -4.54 -17.02 -2.73
N ASN A 129 -4.86 -15.91 -3.41
CA ASN A 129 -5.44 -14.74 -2.76
C ASN A 129 -6.80 -15.05 -2.14
N TRP A 130 -7.72 -15.69 -2.86
CA TRP A 130 -9.00 -16.11 -2.30
C TRP A 130 -8.83 -17.10 -1.14
N LEU A 131 -7.93 -18.07 -1.31
CA LEU A 131 -7.73 -19.20 -0.42
C LEU A 131 -7.10 -18.79 0.91
N THR A 132 -6.12 -17.87 0.89
CA THR A 132 -5.24 -17.64 2.05
C THR A 132 -5.40 -16.27 2.70
N MET A 133 -5.99 -15.27 2.03
CA MET A 133 -6.05 -13.92 2.58
C MET A 133 -7.07 -13.80 3.70
N ARG A 134 -6.64 -13.16 4.80
CA ARG A 134 -7.53 -12.67 5.87
C ARG A 134 -7.75 -11.18 5.75
N ARG A 135 -8.83 -10.66 6.34
CA ARG A 135 -9.13 -9.21 6.31
C ARG A 135 -7.99 -8.35 6.85
N VAL A 136 -7.36 -8.82 7.93
CA VAL A 136 -6.17 -8.19 8.51
C VAL A 136 -4.97 -8.19 7.55
N ASP A 137 -4.84 -9.19 6.68
CA ASP A 137 -3.72 -9.26 5.72
C ASP A 137 -3.90 -8.25 4.60
N ILE A 138 -5.13 -8.12 4.11
CA ILE A 138 -5.52 -7.07 3.18
C ILE A 138 -5.30 -5.70 3.80
N LEU A 139 -5.76 -5.50 5.03
CA LEU A 139 -5.58 -4.24 5.74
C LEU A 139 -4.10 -3.87 5.89
N LYS A 140 -3.27 -4.82 6.35
CA LYS A 140 -1.81 -4.64 6.43
C LYS A 140 -1.21 -4.29 5.06
N LYS A 141 -1.63 -4.96 3.99
CA LYS A 141 -1.16 -4.66 2.62
C LYS A 141 -1.41 -3.20 2.28
N VAL A 142 -2.62 -2.71 2.55
CA VAL A 142 -3.03 -1.34 2.25
C VAL A 142 -2.27 -0.31 3.09
N ILE A 143 -2.05 -0.55 4.38
CA ILE A 143 -1.47 0.47 5.27
C ILE A 143 0.07 0.52 5.27
N VAL A 144 0.75 -0.62 5.08
CA VAL A 144 2.22 -0.71 5.24
C VAL A 144 2.89 -1.49 4.11
N GLY A 145 2.14 -1.90 3.08
CA GLY A 145 2.59 -2.90 2.12
C GLY A 145 2.40 -4.34 2.60
N GLY A 146 2.22 -4.59 3.90
CA GLY A 146 1.90 -5.89 4.53
C GLY A 146 2.78 -6.21 5.74
N LYS A 147 2.61 -7.38 6.40
CA LYS A 147 3.52 -7.83 7.46
C LYS A 147 4.77 -8.40 6.81
N THR A 148 5.91 -7.69 6.85
CA THR A 148 7.13 -8.20 6.21
C THR A 148 8.00 -9.08 7.13
N ARG A 149 8.85 -9.94 6.54
CA ARG A 149 9.84 -10.75 7.28
C ARG A 149 10.94 -9.94 7.95
N ALA A 150 11.19 -8.67 7.57
CA ALA A 150 12.22 -7.81 8.19
C ALA A 150 12.01 -7.50 9.69
N ARG A 151 10.91 -7.98 10.29
CA ARG A 151 10.59 -7.73 11.69
C ARG A 151 11.54 -8.51 12.59
N ILE A 152 11.99 -7.88 13.69
CA ILE A 152 12.80 -8.51 14.74
C ILE A 152 12.24 -9.89 15.06
N GLY A 153 13.06 -10.94 14.86
CA GLY A 153 12.71 -12.33 15.15
C GLY A 153 12.19 -13.17 13.97
N VAL A 154 12.22 -12.66 12.73
CA VAL A 154 11.80 -13.43 11.54
C VAL A 154 12.94 -13.50 10.51
N THR A 155 13.22 -14.69 9.99
CA THR A 155 14.26 -14.96 8.98
C THR A 155 13.68 -14.87 7.56
N GLY A 156 14.36 -14.16 6.66
CA GLY A 156 14.06 -14.06 5.22
C GLY A 156 14.08 -12.63 4.69
N ASP A 157 13.62 -12.42 3.45
CA ASP A 157 13.79 -11.15 2.76
C ASP A 157 12.86 -10.04 3.28
N PRO A 158 13.36 -8.80 3.41
CA PRO A 158 12.65 -7.73 4.09
C PRO A 158 11.39 -7.23 3.35
N HIS A 159 11.15 -7.73 2.15
CA HIS A 159 10.04 -7.35 1.28
C HIS A 159 8.90 -8.39 1.26
N ASP A 160 9.09 -9.55 1.88
CA ASP A 160 8.13 -10.65 1.78
C ASP A 160 6.98 -10.49 2.75
N LEU A 161 5.76 -10.57 2.24
CA LEU A 161 4.55 -10.42 3.04
C LEU A 161 4.13 -11.75 3.65
N LEU A 162 3.83 -11.71 4.95
CA LEU A 162 3.44 -12.86 5.75
C LEU A 162 1.94 -12.81 6.04
N GLY A 163 1.25 -13.89 5.67
CA GLY A 163 -0.13 -14.12 6.05
C GLY A 163 -0.32 -14.16 7.57
N GLN A 164 -1.50 -13.75 8.01
CA GLN A 164 -1.94 -13.95 9.38
C GLN A 164 -2.50 -15.36 9.53
N LYS A 165 -2.45 -15.91 10.75
CA LYS A 165 -3.08 -17.19 11.12
C LYS A 165 -4.53 -17.03 11.59
N ALA A 166 -5.27 -18.15 11.68
CA ALA A 166 -6.66 -18.13 12.17
C ALA A 166 -6.68 -17.70 13.63
N PHE A 167 -7.76 -17.08 14.09
CA PHE A 167 -7.88 -16.79 15.51
C PHE A 167 -8.20 -18.07 16.31
N THR A 168 -9.14 -18.89 15.86
CA THR A 168 -9.52 -20.19 16.46
C THR A 168 -9.77 -21.25 15.38
N GLY A 169 -9.92 -22.51 15.79
CA GLY A 169 -10.36 -23.60 14.92
C GLY A 169 -11.87 -23.66 14.67
N TYR A 170 -12.62 -22.60 14.99
CA TYR A 170 -14.08 -22.56 14.79
C TYR A 170 -14.50 -21.58 13.69
N ASP A 171 -13.69 -20.56 13.39
CA ASP A 171 -14.05 -19.51 12.44
C ASP A 171 -13.00 -19.31 11.35
N GLY A 172 -13.42 -19.31 10.07
CA GLY A 172 -12.54 -18.92 8.95
C GLY A 172 -11.26 -19.74 8.85
N TYR A 173 -11.34 -21.03 9.18
CA TYR A 173 -10.22 -21.97 9.19
C TYR A 173 -10.38 -23.09 8.17
N GLN A 174 -11.54 -23.22 7.52
CA GLN A 174 -11.75 -24.18 6.43
C GLN A 174 -12.32 -23.51 5.18
N LYS A 175 -11.78 -23.88 4.03
CA LYS A 175 -12.32 -23.57 2.69
C LYS A 175 -12.52 -24.85 1.91
N GLU A 176 -13.64 -24.98 1.26
CA GLU A 176 -13.94 -26.10 0.38
C GLU A 176 -14.11 -25.61 -1.05
N VAL A 177 -13.51 -26.34 -1.97
CA VAL A 177 -13.54 -26.03 -3.39
C VAL A 177 -13.87 -27.29 -4.17
N PRO A 178 -14.85 -27.24 -5.08
CA PRO A 178 -15.12 -28.34 -6.01
C PRO A 178 -13.87 -28.72 -6.83
N ASP A 179 -13.66 -30.01 -7.04
CA ASP A 179 -12.46 -30.52 -7.72
C ASP A 179 -12.40 -30.12 -9.20
N ASP A 180 -13.56 -29.94 -9.84
CA ASP A 180 -13.69 -29.43 -11.22
C ASP A 180 -13.19 -27.99 -11.35
N VAL A 181 -13.32 -27.18 -10.30
CA VAL A 181 -12.73 -25.84 -10.24
C VAL A 181 -11.24 -25.91 -9.88
N LEU A 182 -10.85 -26.81 -8.98
CA LEU A 182 -9.46 -26.91 -8.50
C LEU A 182 -8.47 -27.34 -9.57
N CYS A 183 -8.90 -28.11 -10.56
CA CYS A 183 -8.02 -28.59 -11.62
C CYS A 183 -7.46 -27.48 -12.51
N ASP A 184 -8.11 -26.31 -12.55
CA ASP A 184 -7.68 -25.17 -13.37
C ASP A 184 -6.78 -24.20 -12.59
N VAL A 185 -6.67 -24.36 -11.26
CA VAL A 185 -6.04 -23.34 -10.40
C VAL A 185 -5.06 -23.90 -9.37
N SER A 186 -4.91 -25.23 -9.31
CA SER A 186 -4.01 -25.88 -8.36
C SER A 186 -3.55 -27.27 -8.84
N PRO A 187 -2.44 -27.80 -8.29
CA PRO A 187 -2.01 -29.18 -8.55
C PRO A 187 -2.95 -30.27 -7.99
N LEU A 188 -3.94 -29.89 -7.18
CA LEU A 188 -4.76 -30.83 -6.42
C LEU A 188 -6.00 -31.33 -7.17
N GLY A 189 -6.37 -30.72 -8.30
CA GLY A 189 -7.51 -31.18 -9.07
C GLY A 189 -7.24 -32.54 -9.71
N GLY A 190 -7.83 -33.60 -9.16
CA GLY A 190 -7.74 -34.99 -9.61
C GLY A 190 -8.49 -35.27 -10.93
N GLY A 191 -8.23 -34.46 -11.96
CA GLY A 191 -8.96 -34.44 -13.23
C GLY A 191 -10.27 -33.67 -13.10
N CYS A 192 -10.53 -32.76 -14.05
CA CYS A 192 -11.65 -31.80 -14.08
C CYS A 192 -13.07 -32.40 -14.18
N MET A 193 -13.27 -33.66 -13.77
CA MET A 193 -14.55 -34.37 -13.90
C MET A 193 -14.99 -35.06 -12.59
N SER A 194 -14.35 -34.74 -11.46
CA SER A 194 -14.78 -35.19 -10.13
C SER A 194 -15.93 -34.31 -9.62
N THR A 195 -17.00 -34.93 -9.11
CA THR A 195 -18.06 -34.23 -8.35
C THR A 195 -17.71 -34.07 -6.87
N ASN A 196 -16.50 -34.47 -6.46
CA ASN A 196 -16.04 -34.29 -5.09
C ASN A 196 -15.54 -32.85 -4.90
N SER A 197 -15.28 -32.53 -3.63
CA SER A 197 -14.66 -31.29 -3.23
C SER A 197 -13.46 -31.57 -2.34
N THR A 198 -12.51 -30.64 -2.36
CA THR A 198 -11.36 -30.67 -1.48
C THR A 198 -11.50 -29.59 -0.42
N THR A 199 -11.34 -29.98 0.85
CA THR A 199 -11.37 -29.06 2.00
C THR A 199 -9.96 -28.71 2.45
N PHE A 200 -9.62 -27.43 2.34
CA PHE A 200 -8.42 -26.82 2.90
C PHE A 200 -8.65 -26.47 4.37
N THR A 201 -7.81 -26.99 5.26
CA THR A 201 -7.85 -26.67 6.70
C THR A 201 -6.60 -25.88 7.10
N PHE A 202 -6.80 -24.68 7.64
CA PHE A 202 -5.75 -23.77 8.10
C PHE A 202 -5.60 -23.91 9.61
N ASN A 203 -4.85 -24.91 10.06
CA ASN A 203 -4.66 -25.17 11.48
C ASN A 203 -3.57 -24.26 12.11
N ASN A 204 -3.72 -23.99 13.39
CA ASN A 204 -2.89 -23.09 14.21
C ASN A 204 -1.67 -23.77 14.86
N ASP A 205 -1.39 -25.03 14.52
CA ASP A 205 -0.35 -25.84 15.16
C ASP A 205 1.02 -25.68 14.47
N LEU A 206 1.61 -24.49 14.61
CA LEU A 206 3.06 -24.23 14.59
C LEU A 206 3.39 -23.02 15.48
#